data_AF-J3NSL5-F1
#
_entry.id   AF-J3NSL5-F1
#
_cell.length_a   1.000
_cell.length_b   1.000
_cell.length_c   1.000
_cell.angle_alpha   90.00
_cell.angle_beta   90.00
_cell.angle_gamma   90.00
#
_symmetry.space_group_name_H-M   'P 1'
#
loop_
_entity.id
_entity.type
_entity.pdbx_description
1 polymer ?
#
loop_
_entity_poly.entity_id
_entity_poly.type
_entity_poly.pdbx_seq_one_letter_code
_entity_poly.pdbx_strand_id
1 'polypeptide(L)'
;MAGFAPIAATTIIPSIAAIPDVSSLPACGQTCFGNIFAQYSGFGCASPQDSYCFCNKANFSNGLRNCSNGACGSDAAAASSAIAFGSAYCANAFATHTATGLAALPSCGQTCFNNMVAQYSALRCASSVLPL
;
A
#
# COMPACT_ATOMS: atom_id res chain seq x y z
N MET A 1 -40.25 3.82 25.74
CA MET A 1 -39.69 4.83 24.81
C MET A 1 -38.22 5.01 25.14
N ALA A 2 -37.34 4.18 24.59
CA ALA A 2 -35.90 4.34 24.77
C ALA A 2 -35.40 5.31 23.71
N GLY A 3 -34.92 6.48 24.15
CA GLY A 3 -34.32 7.48 23.28
C GLY A 3 -32.98 6.99 22.75
N PHE A 4 -32.81 7.02 21.43
CA PHE A 4 -31.53 6.80 20.78
C PHE A 4 -30.73 8.09 20.84
N ALA A 5 -29.60 8.06 21.57
CA ALA A 5 -28.63 9.15 21.58
C ALA A 5 -27.98 9.29 20.19
N PRO A 6 -27.70 10.51 19.71
CA PRO A 6 -27.00 10.71 18.46
C PRO A 6 -25.57 10.19 18.58
N ILE A 7 -25.25 9.17 17.79
CA ILE A 7 -23.89 8.68 17.64
C ILE A 7 -23.12 9.79 16.93
N ALA A 8 -22.19 10.44 17.63
CA ALA A 8 -21.27 11.39 17.01
C ALA A 8 -20.53 10.64 15.88
N ALA A 9 -20.70 11.09 14.64
CA ALA A 9 -20.03 10.53 13.48
C ALA A 9 -18.53 10.86 13.58
N THR A 10 -17.77 10.05 14.29
CA THR A 10 -16.31 10.06 14.20
C THR A 10 -15.96 9.51 12.83
N THR A 11 -15.67 10.41 11.88
CA THR A 11 -15.08 10.06 10.60
C THR A 11 -13.71 9.44 10.88
N ILE A 12 -13.65 8.12 11.00
CA ILE A 12 -12.40 7.37 11.00
C ILE A 12 -11.94 7.39 9.55
N ILE A 13 -11.26 8.45 9.15
CA ILE A 13 -10.45 8.41 7.94
C ILE A 13 -9.30 7.49 8.33
N PRO A 14 -9.16 6.29 7.76
CA PRO A 14 -7.99 5.47 8.04
C PRO A 14 -6.78 6.32 7.69
N SER A 15 -5.86 6.46 8.64
CA SER A 15 -4.57 7.09 8.41
C SER A 15 -3.93 6.33 7.25
N ILE A 16 -3.99 6.87 6.04
CA ILE A 16 -3.20 6.36 4.93
C ILE A 16 -1.75 6.50 5.38
N ALA A 17 -1.08 5.38 5.60
CA ALA A 17 0.36 5.40 5.77
C ALA A 17 0.92 6.13 4.55
N ALA A 18 1.81 7.09 4.75
CA ALA A 18 2.50 7.68 3.62
C ALA A 18 3.21 6.53 2.88
N ILE A 19 3.20 6.58 1.55
CA ILE A 19 4.00 5.64 0.76
C ILE A 19 5.42 5.75 1.30
N PRO A 20 6.02 4.66 1.81
CA PRO A 20 7.31 4.76 2.46
C PRO A 20 8.31 5.28 1.41
N ASP A 21 9.14 6.23 1.81
CA ASP A 21 10.02 6.92 0.87
C ASP A 21 11.24 6.05 0.58
N VAL A 22 11.62 5.97 -0.69
CA VAL A 22 12.80 5.18 -1.12
C VAL A 22 14.09 5.68 -0.47
N SER A 23 14.12 6.93 0.02
CA SER A 23 15.25 7.49 0.78
C SER A 23 15.54 6.73 2.07
N SER A 24 14.56 6.02 2.64
CA SER A 24 14.76 5.17 3.81
C SER A 24 15.44 3.84 3.48
N LEU A 25 15.66 3.52 2.20
CA LEU A 25 16.36 2.31 1.80
C LEU A 25 17.87 2.52 1.74
N PRO A 26 18.66 1.45 1.96
CA PRO A 26 20.09 1.46 1.66
C PRO A 26 20.33 1.80 0.18
N ALA A 27 21.52 2.29 -0.15
CA ALA A 27 21.88 2.77 -1.49
C ALA A 27 21.59 1.74 -2.61
N CYS A 28 21.77 0.45 -2.34
CA CYS A 28 21.37 -0.61 -3.25
C CYS A 28 19.85 -0.56 -3.56
N GLY A 29 19.02 -0.46 -2.51
CA GLY A 29 17.56 -0.44 -2.65
C GLY A 29 17.10 0.80 -3.42
N GLN A 30 17.69 1.96 -3.15
CA GLN A 30 17.42 3.19 -3.91
C GLN A 30 17.74 3.02 -5.41
N THR A 31 18.93 2.47 -5.71
CA THR A 31 19.35 2.18 -7.09
C THR A 31 18.40 1.20 -7.75
N CYS A 32 18.00 0.16 -7.02
CA CYS A 32 17.09 -0.87 -7.50
C CYS A 32 15.72 -0.29 -7.90
N PHE A 33 15.08 0.45 -6.99
CA PHE A 33 13.82 1.11 -7.27
C PHE A 33 13.93 2.10 -8.43
N GLY A 34 15.03 2.89 -8.50
CA GLY A 34 15.29 3.79 -9.62
C GLY A 34 15.34 3.07 -10.98
N ASN A 35 16.03 1.93 -11.05
CA ASN A 35 16.15 1.14 -12.28
C ASN A 35 14.83 0.51 -12.73
N ILE A 36 13.96 0.11 -11.81
CA ILE A 36 12.65 -0.44 -12.16
C ILE A 36 11.68 0.67 -12.57
N PHE A 37 11.66 1.80 -11.85
CA PHE A 37 10.82 2.93 -12.23
C PHE A 37 11.22 3.52 -13.58
N ALA A 38 12.49 3.44 -13.99
CA ALA A 38 12.91 3.83 -15.33
C ALA A 38 12.29 2.96 -16.44
N GLN A 39 11.89 1.72 -16.13
CA GLN A 39 11.33 0.77 -17.09
C GLN A 39 9.79 0.78 -17.15
N TYR A 40 9.14 1.77 -16.53
CA TYR A 40 7.68 1.91 -16.44
C TYR A 40 6.92 1.68 -17.75
N SER A 41 7.45 2.19 -18.85
CA SER A 41 6.86 2.05 -20.18
C SER A 41 6.80 0.59 -20.64
N GLY A 42 7.81 -0.23 -20.30
CA GLY A 42 7.83 -1.66 -20.62
C GLY A 42 6.81 -2.49 -19.82
N PHE A 43 6.33 -1.96 -18.69
CA PHE A 43 5.25 -2.58 -17.90
C PHE A 43 3.85 -2.13 -18.33
N GLY A 44 3.76 -1.17 -19.27
CA GLY A 44 2.50 -0.61 -19.74
C GLY A 44 1.84 0.36 -18.73
N CYS A 45 2.61 0.91 -17.80
CA CYS A 45 2.12 1.91 -16.85
C CYS A 45 2.24 3.33 -17.42
N ALA A 46 1.26 4.18 -17.15
CA ALA A 46 1.19 5.52 -17.71
C ALA A 46 2.28 6.45 -17.16
N SER A 47 2.67 6.25 -15.89
CA SER A 47 3.62 7.10 -15.19
C SER A 47 4.59 6.26 -14.34
N PRO A 48 5.83 6.73 -14.12
CA PRO A 48 6.78 6.08 -13.23
C PRO A 48 6.36 6.15 -11.75
N GLN A 49 5.40 7.01 -11.41
CA GLN A 49 4.81 7.10 -10.07
C GLN A 49 3.49 6.32 -9.93
N ASP A 50 3.07 5.55 -10.94
CA ASP A 50 1.83 4.79 -10.90
C ASP A 50 2.01 3.48 -10.11
N SER A 51 2.18 3.64 -8.80
CA SER A 51 2.44 2.56 -7.84
C SER A 51 1.41 1.44 -7.96
N TYR A 52 0.14 1.79 -8.20
CA TYR A 52 -0.94 0.83 -8.35
C TYR A 52 -0.75 -0.03 -9.61
N CYS A 53 -0.49 0.59 -10.76
CA CYS A 53 -0.24 -0.15 -12.01
C CYS A 53 0.94 -1.11 -11.87
N PHE A 54 2.06 -0.65 -11.32
CA PHE A 54 3.23 -1.50 -11.10
C PHE A 54 2.93 -2.67 -10.18
N CYS A 55 2.30 -2.40 -9.03
CA CYS A 55 1.98 -3.43 -8.04
C CYS A 55 0.92 -4.42 -8.52
N ASN A 56 0.16 -4.08 -9.56
CA ASN A 56 -0.74 -5.01 -10.25
C ASN A 56 0.01 -5.98 -11.19
N LYS A 57 1.27 -5.70 -11.57
CA LYS A 57 2.08 -6.57 -12.44
C LYS A 57 3.00 -7.48 -11.64
N ALA A 58 2.85 -8.79 -11.80
CA ALA A 58 3.77 -9.78 -11.22
C ALA A 58 5.24 -9.56 -11.64
N ASN A 59 5.48 -9.06 -12.85
CA ASN A 59 6.82 -8.75 -13.35
C ASN A 59 7.52 -7.66 -12.53
N PHE A 60 6.77 -6.68 -11.99
CA PHE A 60 7.33 -5.67 -11.10
C PHE A 60 7.78 -6.31 -9.78
N SER A 61 6.93 -7.12 -9.16
CA SER A 61 7.25 -7.81 -7.89
C SER A 61 8.45 -8.76 -8.05
N ASN A 62 8.51 -9.49 -9.16
CA ASN A 62 9.63 -10.37 -9.48
C ASN A 62 10.90 -9.57 -9.79
N GLY A 63 10.77 -8.50 -10.58
CA GLY A 63 11.86 -7.58 -10.88
C GLY A 63 12.43 -7.00 -9.59
N LEU A 64 11.60 -6.54 -8.67
CA LEU A 64 12.05 -5.96 -7.40
C LEU A 64 12.80 -6.96 -6.53
N ARG A 65 12.32 -8.21 -6.45
CA ARG A 65 13.03 -9.29 -5.75
C ARG A 65 14.37 -9.59 -6.41
N ASN A 66 14.39 -9.77 -7.73
CA ASN A 66 15.62 -10.07 -8.47
C ASN A 66 16.64 -8.93 -8.32
N CYS A 67 16.18 -7.70 -8.49
CA CYS A 67 16.97 -6.50 -8.39
C CYS A 67 17.51 -6.28 -6.97
N SER A 68 16.69 -6.53 -5.94
CA SER A 68 17.15 -6.47 -4.55
C SER A 68 18.23 -7.53 -4.26
N ASN A 69 18.04 -8.76 -4.75
CA ASN A 69 19.04 -9.83 -4.60
C ASN A 69 20.31 -9.59 -5.44
N GLY A 70 20.19 -8.96 -6.62
CA GLY A 70 21.32 -8.69 -7.50
C GLY A 70 22.13 -7.46 -7.07
N ALA A 71 21.46 -6.38 -6.70
CA ALA A 71 22.12 -5.13 -6.29
C ALA A 71 22.59 -5.16 -4.83
N CYS A 72 21.88 -5.87 -3.94
CA CYS A 72 22.23 -5.96 -2.51
C CYS A 72 22.81 -7.33 -2.17
N GLY A 73 23.19 -8.16 -3.14
CA GLY A 73 23.53 -9.57 -2.92
C GLY A 73 24.66 -9.83 -1.91
N SER A 74 25.55 -8.85 -1.72
CA SER A 74 26.59 -8.84 -0.69
C SER A 74 26.05 -8.62 0.73
N ASP A 75 24.87 -8.00 0.85
CA ASP A 75 24.19 -7.56 2.07
C ASP A 75 22.76 -8.12 2.12
N ALA A 76 22.63 -9.39 2.52
CA ALA A 76 21.33 -10.07 2.60
C ALA A 76 20.28 -9.34 3.46
N ALA A 77 20.72 -8.60 4.49
CA ALA A 77 19.85 -7.76 5.31
C ALA A 77 19.29 -6.56 4.52
N ALA A 78 20.10 -5.94 3.66
CA ALA A 78 19.67 -4.85 2.77
C ALA A 78 18.75 -5.35 1.65
N ALA A 79 19.02 -6.55 1.11
CA ALA A 79 18.14 -7.20 0.15
C ALA A 79 16.76 -7.48 0.77
N SER A 80 16.75 -8.04 1.98
CA SER A 80 15.53 -8.36 2.72
C SER A 80 14.72 -7.11 3.08
N SER A 81 15.39 -6.02 3.49
CA SER A 81 14.72 -4.76 3.79
C SER A 81 14.12 -4.10 2.55
N ALA A 82 14.81 -4.15 1.40
CA ALA A 82 14.27 -3.64 0.13
C ALA A 82 13.04 -4.42 -0.36
N ILE A 83 13.03 -5.75 -0.20
CA ILE A 83 11.89 -6.61 -0.54
C ILE A 83 10.70 -6.34 0.39
N ALA A 84 10.95 -6.21 1.71
CA ALA A 84 9.93 -5.88 2.69
C ALA A 84 9.32 -4.50 2.40
N PHE A 85 10.16 -3.52 2.10
CA PHE A 85 9.72 -2.19 1.70
C PHE A 85 8.86 -2.21 0.44
N GLY A 86 9.24 -2.97 -0.60
CA GLY A 86 8.41 -3.09 -1.81
C GLY A 86 7.04 -3.70 -1.56
N SER A 87 6.96 -4.65 -0.62
CA SER A 87 5.69 -5.24 -0.21
C SER A 87 4.81 -4.21 0.51
N ALA A 88 5.40 -3.42 1.42
CA ALA A 88 4.71 -2.32 2.08
C ALA A 88 4.28 -1.21 1.10
N TYR A 89 5.15 -0.87 0.14
CA TYR A 89 4.88 0.08 -0.94
C TYR A 89 3.64 -0.33 -1.74
N CYS A 90 3.57 -1.60 -2.14
CA CYS A 90 2.42 -2.11 -2.88
C CYS A 90 1.15 -2.19 -2.03
N ALA A 91 1.24 -2.68 -0.79
CA ALA A 91 0.11 -2.70 0.12
C ALA A 91 -0.48 -1.29 0.30
N ASN A 92 0.39 -0.29 0.44
CA ASN A 92 -0.03 1.09 0.59
C ASN A 92 -0.61 1.68 -0.70
N ALA A 93 0.00 1.39 -1.86
CA ALA A 93 -0.54 1.80 -3.15
C ALA A 93 -1.98 1.28 -3.37
N PHE A 94 -2.25 0.03 -3.01
CA PHE A 94 -3.61 -0.53 -3.03
C PHE A 94 -4.53 0.16 -2.03
N ALA A 95 -4.06 0.42 -0.81
CA ALA A 95 -4.85 1.10 0.22
C ALA A 95 -5.24 2.52 -0.21
N THR A 96 -4.29 3.32 -0.73
CA THR A 96 -4.54 4.67 -1.22
C THR A 96 -5.51 4.66 -2.40
N HIS A 97 -5.32 3.76 -3.36
CA HIS A 97 -6.22 3.65 -4.52
C HIS A 97 -7.65 3.28 -4.09
N THR A 98 -7.78 2.39 -3.10
CA THR A 98 -9.08 2.03 -2.52
C THR A 98 -9.70 3.22 -1.79
N ALA A 99 -8.93 3.98 -1.02
CA ALA A 99 -9.41 5.19 -0.33
C ALA A 99 -9.90 6.25 -1.32
N THR A 100 -9.20 6.48 -2.43
CA THR A 100 -9.66 7.36 -3.50
C THR A 100 -10.94 6.85 -4.15
N GLY A 101 -11.03 5.53 -4.40
CA GLY A 101 -12.25 4.89 -4.88
C GLY A 101 -13.43 5.13 -3.95
N LEU A 102 -13.24 4.93 -2.64
CA LEU A 102 -14.25 5.15 -1.60
C LEU A 102 -14.70 6.61 -1.51
N ALA A 103 -13.77 7.55 -1.61
CA ALA A 103 -14.08 8.97 -1.63
C ALA A 103 -14.93 9.37 -2.86
N ALA A 104 -14.81 8.63 -3.96
CA ALA A 104 -15.61 8.81 -5.16
C ALA A 104 -17.02 8.19 -5.07
N LEU A 105 -17.31 7.36 -4.07
CA LEU A 105 -18.65 6.78 -3.89
C LEU A 105 -19.63 7.81 -3.32
N PRO A 106 -20.91 7.78 -3.76
CA PRO A 106 -21.98 8.52 -3.10
C PRO A 106 -22.12 8.09 -1.62
N SER A 107 -22.76 8.93 -0.81
CA SER A 107 -22.84 8.78 0.66
C SER A 107 -23.39 7.41 1.11
N CYS A 108 -24.31 6.80 0.35
CA CYS A 108 -24.78 5.44 0.60
C CYS A 108 -23.68 4.38 0.46
N GLY A 109 -22.80 4.52 -0.54
CA GLY A 109 -21.69 3.61 -0.81
C GLY A 109 -20.59 3.68 0.25
N GLN A 110 -20.22 4.90 0.68
CA GLN A 110 -19.30 5.08 1.81
C GLN A 110 -19.85 4.47 3.10
N THR A 111 -21.15 4.65 3.37
CA THR A 111 -21.80 4.07 4.55
C THR A 111 -21.81 2.54 4.51
N CYS A 112 -22.07 1.94 3.34
CA CYS A 112 -22.03 0.50 3.14
C CYS A 112 -20.63 -0.07 3.40
N PHE A 113 -19.60 0.56 2.81
CA PHE A 113 -18.22 0.14 3.02
C PHE A 113 -17.80 0.28 4.50
N ASN A 114 -18.13 1.40 5.14
CA ASN A 114 -17.84 1.60 6.55
C ASN A 114 -18.53 0.57 7.45
N ASN A 115 -19.77 0.18 7.14
CA ASN A 115 -20.45 -0.91 7.84
C ASN A 115 -19.75 -2.25 7.63
N MET A 116 -19.23 -2.52 6.43
CA MET A 116 -18.49 -3.74 6.14
C MET A 116 -17.15 -3.80 6.88
N VAL A 117 -16.42 -2.68 6.94
CA VAL A 117 -15.16 -2.58 7.70
C VAL A 117 -15.41 -2.66 9.21
N ALA A 118 -16.54 -2.16 9.73
CA ALA A 118 -16.88 -2.35 11.14
C ALA A 118 -17.08 -3.84 11.51
N GLN A 119 -17.46 -4.68 10.54
CA GLN A 119 -17.60 -6.12 10.73
C GLN A 119 -16.25 -6.87 10.70
N TYR A 120 -15.12 -6.24 10.32
CA TYR A 120 -13.81 -6.91 10.22
C TYR A 120 -13.40 -7.61 11.53
N SER A 121 -13.73 -7.00 12.68
CA SER A 121 -13.50 -7.58 14.02
C SER A 121 -14.30 -8.86 14.27
N ALA A 122 -15.48 -9.02 13.63
CA ALA A 122 -16.29 -10.23 13.70
C ALA A 122 -15.77 -11.36 12.79
N LEU A 123 -15.05 -11.02 11.71
CA LEU A 123 -14.45 -11.98 10.79
C LEU A 123 -13.07 -12.52 11.23
N ARG A 124 -12.51 -12.08 12.37
CA ARG A 124 -11.16 -12.47 12.84
C ARG A 124 -10.05 -12.23 11.79
N CYS A 125 -10.26 -11.36 10.82
CA CYS A 125 -9.20 -10.93 9.93
C CYS A 125 -8.26 -10.04 10.75
N ALA A 126 -7.07 -10.55 11.07
CA ALA A 126 -6.09 -9.84 11.88
C ALA A 126 -5.73 -8.51 11.21
N SER A 127 -6.34 -7.43 11.69
CA SER A 127 -5.93 -6.08 11.39
C SER A 127 -4.50 -5.93 11.91
N SER A 128 -3.50 -5.90 11.02
CA SER A 128 -2.15 -5.45 11.33
C SER A 128 -2.13 -3.93 11.56
N VAL A 129 -3.09 -3.40 12.32
CA VAL A 129 -3.11 -2.02 12.76
C VAL A 129 -2.38 -2.02 14.09
N LEU A 130 -1.09 -1.72 14.00
CA LEU A 130 -0.20 -1.49 15.12
C LEU A 130 -0.81 -0.42 16.04
N PRO A 131 -0.97 -0.67 17.35
CA PRO A 131 -1.37 0.36 18.30
C PRO A 131 -0.21 1.33 18.50
N LEU A 132 -0.49 2.63 18.41
CA LEU A 132 0.30 3.71 18.98
C LEU A 132 -0.51 4.30 20.14
#